data_AF-A0A392S772-F1
#
_entry.id   AF-A0A392S772-F1
#
_cell.length_a   1.000
_cell.length_b   1.000
_cell.length_c   1.000
_cell.angle_alpha   90.00
_cell.angle_beta   90.00
_cell.angle_gamma   90.00
#
_symmetry.space_group_name_H-M   'P 1'
#
loop_
_entity.id
_entity.type
_entity.pdbx_description
1 polymer ?
#
loop_
_entity_poly.entity_id
_entity_poly.type
_entity_poly.pdbx_seq_one_letter_code
_entity_poly.pdbx_strand_id
1 'polypeptide(L)' 'MANFDVHRILVDQGSSCDVMYYGLFKTLQLMEKNLVPYVGADIQ' A
#
# COMPACT_ATOMS: atom_id res chain seq x y z
N MET A 1 -16.51 16.59 0.72
CA MET A 1 -15.61 15.43 0.61
C MET A 1 -14.30 15.93 0.03
N ALA A 2 -13.19 15.79 0.75
CA ALA A 2 -11.89 16.20 0.22
C ALA A 2 -11.39 15.11 -0.73
N ASN A 3 -11.20 15.45 -2.00
CA ASN A 3 -10.55 14.56 -2.97
C ASN A 3 -9.05 14.62 -2.71
N PHE A 4 -8.50 13.57 -2.11
CA PHE A 4 -7.07 13.41 -1.95
C PHE A 4 -6.50 12.66 -3.16
N ASP A 5 -5.42 13.19 -3.73
CA ASP A 5 -4.68 12.52 -4.80
C ASP A 5 -3.62 11.60 -4.20
N VAL A 6 -4.02 10.36 -3.93
CA VAL A 6 -3.17 9.36 -3.26
C VAL A 6 -2.19 8.75 -4.26
N HIS A 7 -0.91 9.09 -4.13
CA HIS A 7 0.14 8.61 -5.03
C HIS A 7 0.82 7.31 -4.56
N ARG A 8 0.96 7.10 -3.24
CA ARG A 8 1.62 5.93 -2.64
C ARG A 8 1.00 5.61 -1.29
N ILE A 9 0.91 4.31 -0.97
CA ILE A 9 0.44 3.80 0.33
C ILE A 9 1.55 2.91 0.87
N LEU A 10 2.00 3.17 2.09
CA LEU A 10 2.94 2.28 2.78
C LEU A 10 2.15 1.18 3.47
N VAL A 11 2.49 -0.07 3.19
CA VAL A 11 1.85 -1.25 3.76
C VAL A 11 2.92 -2.09 4.43
N ASP A 12 2.72 -2.41 5.71
CA ASP A 12 3.57 -3.37 6.40
C ASP A 12 3.28 -4.79 5.87
N GLN A 13 4.29 -5.47 5.33
CA GLN A 13 4.18 -6.84 4.83
C GLN A 13 4.35 -7.90 5.93
N GLY A 14 4.27 -7.52 7.21
CA GLY A 14 4.13 -8.46 8.31
C GLY A 14 2.98 -9.47 8.09
N SER A 15 2.95 -10.56 8.88
CA SER A 15 2.19 -11.80 8.63
C SER A 15 0.65 -11.69 8.56
N SER A 16 0.08 -10.49 8.45
CA SER A 16 -1.35 -10.22 8.32
C SER A 16 -1.68 -9.23 7.19
N CYS A 17 -0.70 -8.85 6.35
CA CYS A 17 -0.87 -7.92 5.22
C CYS A 17 -1.99 -8.36 4.27
N ASP A 18 -2.04 -9.65 3.93
CA ASP A 18 -3.02 -10.20 2.99
C ASP A 18 -4.46 -10.14 3.50
N VAL A 19 -4.67 -10.15 4.83
CA VAL A 19 -6.00 -10.15 5.45
C VAL A 19 -6.46 -8.74 5.78
N MET A 20 -5.57 -7.90 6.34
CA MET A 20 -5.95 -6.55 6.79
C MET A 20 -6.19 -5.58 5.63
N TYR A 21 -5.46 -5.73 4.51
CA TYR A 21 -5.53 -4.77 3.40
C TYR A 21 -6.28 -5.30 2.16
N TYR A 22 -6.85 -6.51 2.23
CA TYR A 22 -7.61 -7.11 1.12
C TYR A 22 -8.69 -6.19 0.56
N GLY A 23 -9.53 -5.62 1.44
CA GLY A 23 -10.61 -4.72 1.04
C GLY A 23 -10.11 -3.42 0.40
N LEU A 24 -8.96 -2.91 0.87
CA LEU A 24 -8.32 -1.73 0.32
C LEU A 24 -7.78 -1.99 -1.09
N PHE A 25 -7.07 -3.11 -1.28
CA PHE A 25 -6.53 -3.49 -2.58
C PHE A 25 -7.64 -3.72 -3.60
N LYS A 26 -8.74 -4.35 -3.19
CA LYS A 26 -9.91 -4.55 -4.06
C LYS A 26 -10.54 -3.22 -4.47
N THR A 27 -10.72 -2.29 -3.52
CA THR A 27 -11.31 -0.97 -3.79
C THR A 27 -10.44 -0.14 -4.73
N LEU A 28 -9.13 -0.19 -4.56
CA LEU A 28 -8.15 0.54 -5.36
C LEU A 28 -7.70 -0.20 -6.62
N GLN A 29 -8.20 -1.42 -6.85
CA GLN A 29 -7.81 -2.30 -7.97
C GLN A 29 -6.29 -2.54 -8.04
N LEU A 30 -5.64 -2.63 -6.87
CA LEU A 30 -4.21 -2.92 -6.77
C LEU A 30 -3.97 -4.42 -6.85
N MET A 31 -2.92 -4.82 -7.56
CA MET A 31 -2.43 -6.19 -7.68
C MET A 31 -1.02 -6.28 -7.08
N GLU A 32 -0.54 -7.50 -6.84
CA GLU A 32 0.80 -7.76 -6.30
C GLU A 32 1.91 -7.06 -7.11
N LYS A 33 1.80 -7.01 -8.44
CA LYS A 33 2.72 -6.28 -9.33
C LYS A 33 2.79 -4.76 -9.09
N ASN A 34 1.81 -4.19 -8.39
CA ASN A 34 1.79 -2.78 -8.01
C ASN A 34 2.55 -2.53 -6.70
N LEU A 35 2.85 -3.58 -5.94
CA LEU A 35 3.64 -3.50 -4.72
C LEU A 35 5.11 -3.42 -5.11
N VAL A 36 5.75 -2.36 -4.65
CA VAL A 36 7.19 -2.17 -4.75
C VAL A 36 7.77 -2.23 -3.34
N PRO A 37 8.90 -2.95 -3.12
CA PRO A 37 9.56 -2.92 -1.83
C PRO A 37 9.82 -1.48 -1.40
N TYR A 38 9.38 -1.13 -0.20
CA TYR A 38 9.73 0.16 0.37
C TYR A 38 11.19 0.11 0.83
N VAL A 39 12.09 0.59 -0.02
CA VAL A 39 13.44 0.95 0.38
C VAL A 39 13.28 2.32 1.02
N GLY A 40 13.40 2.39 2.34
CA GLY A 40 13.31 3.66 3.08
C GLY A 40 14.12 4.73 2.36
N ALA A 41 13.57 5.93 2.23
CA ALA A 41 14.44 7.07 1.93
C ALA A 41 15.54 7.03 2.97
N ASP A 42 16.82 7.11 2.57
CA ASP A 42 17.94 7.21 3.50
C ASP A 42 17.55 8.24 4.55
N ILE A 43 17.18 7.74 5.73
CA ILE A 43 16.90 8.54 6.90
C ILE A 43 18.28 8.95 7.38
N GLN A 44 18.84 9.95 6.70
CA GLN A 44 20.02 10.69 7.14
C GLN A 44 19.66 11.57 8.33
#